data_AF-A0A6A6GK45-F1
#
_entry.id   AF-A0A6A6GK45-F1
#
_cell.length_a   1.000
_cell.length_b   1.000
_cell.length_c   1.000
_cell.angle_alpha   90.00
_cell.angle_beta   90.00
_cell.angle_gamma   90.00
#
_symmetry.space_group_name_H-M   'P 1'
#
loop_
_entity.id
_entity.type
_entity.pdbx_description
1 polymer ?
#
loop_
_entity_poly.entity_id
_entity_poly.type
_entity_poly.pdbx_seq_one_letter_code
_entity_poly.pdbx_strand_id
1 'polypeptide(L)'
;MSERTDDHEQQQLDRLAAKRDDLVRRILATNSDLPHFSTSQTVAQPNNHSAIPVTDEQVREALAQARKARVDHVKLLGRYNDIKDVAQGLIGMIAEQRSCRVKEVMEELGIDEAS
;
A
#
# COMPACT_ATOMS: atom_id res chain seq x y z
N MET A 1 -12.18 -44.97 -4.82
CA MET A 1 -12.31 -44.01 -3.70
C MET A 1 -11.18 -42.98 -3.65
N SER A 2 -10.06 -43.18 -4.36
CA SER A 2 -9.00 -42.15 -4.58
C SER A 2 -9.39 -41.05 -5.57
N GLU A 3 -10.14 -41.38 -6.63
CA GLU A 3 -10.39 -40.49 -7.77
C GLU A 3 -11.08 -39.14 -7.40
N ARG A 4 -11.97 -39.14 -6.41
CA ARG A 4 -12.63 -37.90 -5.95
C ARG A 4 -11.70 -36.96 -5.19
N THR A 5 -10.68 -37.49 -4.53
CA THR A 5 -9.74 -36.67 -3.75
C THR A 5 -8.81 -35.90 -4.69
N ASP A 6 -8.36 -36.57 -5.75
CA ASP A 6 -7.49 -35.99 -6.78
C ASP A 6 -8.20 -34.86 -7.55
N ASP A 7 -9.48 -35.04 -7.89
CA ASP A 7 -10.30 -34.01 -8.54
C ASP A 7 -10.47 -32.75 -7.67
N HIS A 8 -10.66 -32.92 -6.36
CA HIS A 8 -10.80 -31.79 -5.44
C HIS A 8 -9.50 -31.00 -5.30
N GLU A 9 -8.35 -31.68 -5.24
CA GLU A 9 -7.04 -31.04 -5.18
C GLU A 9 -6.74 -30.27 -6.48
N GLN A 10 -7.04 -30.87 -7.64
CA GLN A 10 -6.87 -30.20 -8.92
C GLN A 10 -7.75 -28.96 -9.02
N GLN A 11 -9.00 -29.03 -8.57
CA GLN A 11 -9.90 -27.88 -8.52
C GLN A 11 -9.40 -26.77 -7.59
N GLN A 12 -8.74 -27.10 -6.47
CA GLN A 12 -8.12 -26.11 -5.59
C GLN A 12 -6.91 -25.44 -6.26
N LEU A 13 -6.07 -26.21 -6.95
CA LEU A 13 -4.90 -25.69 -7.67
C LEU A 13 -5.32 -24.72 -8.79
N ASP A 14 -6.32 -25.09 -9.58
CA ASP A 14 -6.83 -24.24 -10.66
C ASP A 14 -7.43 -22.94 -10.11
N ARG A 15 -8.20 -23.04 -9.01
CA ARG A 15 -8.74 -21.87 -8.31
C ARG A 15 -7.61 -20.98 -7.77
N LEU A 16 -6.55 -21.57 -7.24
CA LEU A 16 -5.42 -20.83 -6.70
C LEU A 16 -4.61 -20.13 -7.80
N ALA A 17 -4.41 -20.80 -8.93
CA ALA A 17 -3.79 -20.22 -10.12
C ALA A 17 -4.61 -19.03 -10.66
N ALA A 18 -5.94 -19.18 -10.76
CA ALA A 18 -6.81 -18.10 -11.18
C ALA A 18 -6.74 -16.87 -10.24
N LYS A 19 -6.69 -17.10 -8.92
CA LYS A 19 -6.50 -16.03 -7.93
C LYS A 19 -5.14 -15.34 -8.06
N ARG A 20 -4.07 -16.10 -8.28
CA ARG A 20 -2.72 -15.57 -8.49
C ARG A 20 -2.71 -14.65 -9.71
N ASP A 21 -3.27 -15.12 -10.82
CA ASP A 21 -3.25 -14.40 -12.10
C ASP A 21 -4.05 -13.09 -12.04
N ASP A 22 -5.21 -13.13 -11.37
CA ASP A 22 -6.01 -11.93 -11.09
C ASP A 22 -5.23 -10.90 -10.25
N LEU A 23 -4.56 -11.37 -9.18
CA LEU A 23 -3.76 -10.50 -8.32
C LEU A 23 -2.59 -9.87 -9.07
N VAL A 24 -1.86 -10.63 -9.89
CA VAL A 24 -0.74 -10.12 -10.70
C VAL A 24 -1.24 -9.07 -11.68
N ARG A 25 -2.36 -9.32 -12.36
CA ARG A 25 -2.96 -8.34 -13.26
C ARG A 25 -3.34 -7.05 -12.55
N ARG A 26 -3.89 -7.15 -11.33
CA ARG A 26 -4.23 -5.97 -10.53
C ARG A 26 -2.99 -5.17 -10.10
N ILE A 27 -1.92 -5.84 -9.67
CA ILE A 27 -0.67 -5.17 -9.29
C ILE A 27 -0.07 -4.44 -10.49
N LEU A 28 0.00 -5.09 -11.65
CA LEU A 28 0.51 -4.46 -12.87
C LEU A 28 -0.36 -3.27 -13.31
N ALA A 29 -1.69 -3.37 -13.16
CA ALA A 29 -2.64 -2.31 -13.50
C ALA A 29 -2.55 -1.07 -12.59
N THR A 30 -2.25 -1.24 -11.29
CA THR A 30 -2.17 -0.13 -10.31
C THR A 30 -1.11 0.94 -10.60
N ASN A 31 -0.23 0.78 -11.60
CA ASN A 31 0.72 1.83 -12.00
C ASN A 31 0.14 2.85 -13.01
N SER A 32 -1.07 2.63 -13.55
CA SER A 32 -1.64 3.50 -14.59
C SER A 32 -2.33 4.75 -14.03
N ASP A 33 -2.74 4.71 -12.77
CA ASP A 33 -3.30 5.84 -12.04
C ASP A 33 -2.54 5.94 -10.73
N LEU A 34 -1.93 7.09 -10.43
CA LEU A 34 -1.64 7.44 -9.05
C LEU A 34 -2.97 7.80 -8.39
N PRO A 35 -3.51 7.04 -7.42
CA PRO A 35 -4.60 7.54 -6.61
C PRO A 35 -3.98 8.09 -5.31
N HIS A 36 -4.28 9.35 -5.03
CA HIS A 36 -4.36 9.79 -3.66
C HIS A 36 -5.18 8.77 -2.86
N PHE A 37 -4.66 8.43 -1.68
CA PHE A 37 -5.26 7.61 -0.64
C PHE A 37 -6.80 7.58 -0.71
N SER A 38 -7.35 6.55 -1.33
CA SER A 38 -8.79 6.29 -1.33
C SER A 38 -9.02 4.83 -0.97
N THR A 39 -9.18 4.61 0.33
CA THR A 39 -9.92 3.49 0.89
C THR A 39 -11.33 3.57 0.34
N SER A 40 -11.56 2.93 -0.80
CA SER A 40 -12.91 2.59 -1.27
C SER A 40 -12.85 1.23 -1.92
N GLN A 41 -13.16 0.27 -1.05
CA GLN A 41 -13.65 -1.07 -1.31
C GLN A 41 -14.47 -1.11 -2.62
N THR A 42 -13.87 -1.57 -3.71
CA THR A 42 -14.63 -2.01 -4.89
C THR A 42 -14.59 -3.52 -4.91
N VAL A 43 -15.65 -4.12 -4.36
CA VAL A 43 -16.02 -5.52 -4.57
C VAL A 43 -16.46 -5.62 -6.04
N ALA A 44 -15.52 -5.81 -6.95
CA ALA A 44 -15.82 -6.10 -8.35
C ALA A 44 -16.02 -7.61 -8.51
N GLN A 45 -17.24 -7.96 -8.95
CA GLN A 45 -17.74 -9.30 -9.25
C GLN A 45 -16.87 -10.06 -10.28
N PRO A 46 -16.94 -11.41 -10.29
CA PRO A 46 -16.10 -12.25 -11.13
C PRO A 46 -16.65 -12.31 -12.56
N ASN A 47 -16.20 -11.41 -13.44
CA ASN A 47 -16.51 -11.49 -14.87
C ASN A 47 -15.38 -12.16 -15.64
N ASN A 48 -15.68 -13.37 -16.11
CA ASN A 48 -15.09 -14.11 -17.24
C ASN A 48 -13.57 -14.03 -17.46
N HIS A 49 -12.93 -15.12 -17.04
CA HIS A 49 -11.59 -15.55 -17.38
C HIS A 49 -11.29 -15.47 -18.89
N SER A 50 -10.45 -14.52 -19.31
CA SER A 50 -9.61 -14.78 -20.49
C SER A 50 -8.56 -15.81 -20.08
N ALA A 51 -8.59 -16.97 -20.74
CA ALA A 51 -7.76 -18.15 -20.55
C ALA A 51 -6.27 -17.94 -20.92
N ILE A 52 -5.71 -16.75 -20.64
CA ILE A 52 -4.29 -16.48 -20.84
C ILE A 52 -3.62 -16.64 -19.48
N PRO A 53 -2.86 -17.74 -19.26
CA PRO A 53 -2.07 -17.90 -18.05
C PRO A 53 -1.06 -16.75 -17.99
N VAL A 54 -1.00 -16.08 -16.86
CA VAL A 54 0.01 -15.04 -16.60
C VAL A 54 1.38 -15.70 -16.63
N THR A 55 2.32 -15.11 -17.37
CA THR A 55 3.67 -15.67 -17.51
C THR A 55 4.48 -15.53 -16.23
N ASP A 56 5.45 -16.41 -16.00
CA ASP A 56 6.34 -16.32 -14.83
C ASP A 56 7.07 -14.97 -14.77
N GLU A 57 7.34 -14.37 -15.92
CA GLU A 57 7.92 -13.03 -16.02
C GLU A 57 6.98 -11.95 -15.47
N GLN A 58 5.69 -12.00 -15.82
CA GLN A 58 4.68 -11.08 -15.28
C GLN A 58 4.51 -11.24 -13.76
N VAL A 59 4.58 -12.47 -13.25
CA VAL A 59 4.55 -12.74 -11.80
C VAL A 59 5.77 -12.10 -11.11
N ARG A 60 6.97 -12.27 -11.69
CA ARG A 60 8.22 -11.72 -11.17
C ARG A 60 8.19 -10.20 -11.17
N GLU A 61 7.72 -9.59 -12.24
CA GLU A 61 7.58 -8.14 -12.38
C GLU A 61 6.60 -7.56 -11.35
N ALA A 62 5.41 -8.16 -11.21
CA ALA A 62 4.44 -7.73 -10.21
C ALA A 62 4.98 -7.81 -8.78
N LEU A 63 5.72 -8.88 -8.44
CA LEU A 63 6.38 -8.99 -7.15
C LEU A 63 7.45 -7.92 -6.94
N ALA A 64 8.26 -7.64 -7.97
CA ALA A 64 9.26 -6.58 -7.91
C ALA A 64 8.63 -5.21 -7.70
N GLN A 65 7.54 -4.91 -8.42
CA GLN A 65 6.77 -3.68 -8.30
C GLN A 65 6.15 -3.52 -6.90
N ALA A 66 5.48 -4.56 -6.39
CA ALA A 66 4.90 -4.53 -5.04
C ALA A 66 5.97 -4.31 -3.96
N ARG A 67 7.14 -4.96 -4.10
CA ARG A 67 8.28 -4.75 -3.20
C ARG A 67 8.79 -3.32 -3.27
N LYS A 68 8.92 -2.76 -4.47
CA LYS A 68 9.37 -1.38 -4.69
C LYS A 68 8.40 -0.39 -4.05
N ALA A 69 7.11 -0.48 -4.34
CA ALA A 69 6.08 0.39 -3.78
C ALA A 69 6.12 0.39 -2.24
N ARG A 70 6.19 -0.80 -1.63
CA ARG A 70 6.33 -0.92 -0.17
C ARG A 70 7.59 -0.22 0.36
N VAL A 71 8.74 -0.42 -0.28
CA VAL A 71 10.00 0.22 0.14
C VAL A 71 9.92 1.74 0.01
N ASP A 72 9.32 2.23 -1.07
CA ASP A 72 9.16 3.67 -1.30
C ASP A 72 8.23 4.30 -0.24
N HIS A 73 7.14 3.62 0.13
CA HIS A 73 6.27 4.05 1.24
C HIS A 73 6.99 4.07 2.59
N VAL A 74 7.79 3.04 2.91
CA VAL A 74 8.58 3.02 4.15
C VAL A 74 9.57 4.17 4.20
N LYS A 75 10.25 4.46 3.08
CA LYS A 75 11.19 5.59 3.00
C LYS A 75 10.49 6.94 3.13
N LEU A 76 9.32 7.10 2.52
CA LEU A 76 8.55 8.34 2.59
C LEU A 76 8.10 8.61 4.03
N LEU A 77 7.59 7.59 4.72
CA LEU A 77 7.20 7.71 6.13
C LEU A 77 8.40 8.02 7.03
N GLY A 78 9.54 7.37 6.78
CA GLY A 78 10.79 7.67 7.50
C GLY A 78 11.21 9.13 7.33
N ARG A 79 11.26 9.62 6.09
CA ARG A 79 11.59 11.03 5.81
C ARG A 79 10.60 12.02 6.44
N TYR A 80 9.31 11.69 6.44
CA TYR A 80 8.30 12.51 7.10
C TYR A 80 8.55 12.58 8.60
N ASN A 81 8.81 11.45 9.25
CA ASN A 81 9.11 11.41 10.68
C ASN A 81 10.39 12.19 11.00
N ASP A 82 11.46 12.01 10.22
CA ASP A 82 12.72 12.73 10.41
C ASP A 82 12.52 14.26 10.38
N ILE A 83 11.73 14.76 9.42
CA ILE A 83 11.41 16.19 9.32
C ILE A 83 10.51 16.63 10.47
N LYS A 84 9.51 15.83 10.83
CA LYS A 84 8.60 16.12 11.95
C LYS A 84 9.37 16.25 13.26
N ASP A 85 10.31 15.36 13.54
CA ASP A 85 11.09 15.35 14.77
C ASP A 85 12.00 16.59 14.88
N VAL A 86 12.66 16.98 13.78
CA VAL A 86 13.45 18.22 13.73
C VAL A 86 12.55 19.44 13.92
N ALA A 87 11.40 19.48 13.26
CA ALA A 87 10.45 20.59 13.39
C ALA A 87 9.93 20.70 14.83
N GLN A 88 9.55 19.60 15.47
CA GLN A 88 9.12 19.58 16.86
C GLN A 88 10.21 20.03 17.83
N GLY A 89 11.48 19.65 17.58
CA GLY A 89 12.61 20.15 18.35
C GLY A 89 12.78 21.67 18.25
N LEU A 90 12.68 22.23 17.04
CA LEU A 90 12.74 23.68 16.82
C LEU A 90 11.57 24.42 17.45
N ILE A 91 10.35 23.89 17.33
CA ILE A 91 9.16 24.46 17.97
C ILE A 91 9.31 24.45 19.49
N GLY A 92 9.88 23.38 20.06
CA GLY A 92 10.22 23.30 21.48
C GLY A 92 11.13 24.44 21.94
N MET A 93 12.20 24.72 21.18
CA MET A 93 13.13 25.81 21.48
C MET A 93 12.46 27.19 21.39
N ILE A 94 11.59 27.40 20.40
CA ILE A 94 10.84 28.66 20.26
C ILE A 94 9.87 28.85 21.44
N ALA A 95 9.17 27.79 21.83
CA ALA A 95 8.25 27.82 22.96
C ALA A 95 8.97 28.15 24.28
N GLU A 96 10.15 27.55 24.49
CA GLU A 96 11.01 27.85 25.65
C GLU A 96 11.44 29.33 25.67
N GLN A 97 11.91 29.87 24.55
CA GLN A 97 12.31 31.28 24.44
C GLN A 97 11.16 32.25 24.73
N ARG A 98 9.94 31.90 24.31
CA ARG A 98 8.74 32.72 24.50
C ARG A 98 8.05 32.49 25.83
N SER A 99 8.53 31.58 26.68
CA SER A 99 7.87 31.14 27.91
C SER A 99 6.41 30.72 27.69
N CYS A 100 6.12 30.09 26.55
CA CYS A 100 4.78 29.65 26.17
C CYS A 100 4.75 28.13 25.93
N ARG A 101 3.57 27.56 25.73
CA ARG A 101 3.41 26.13 25.46
C ARG A 101 3.68 25.85 23.98
N VAL A 102 4.26 24.67 23.70
CA VAL A 102 4.47 24.16 22.33
C VAL A 102 3.18 24.22 21.50
N LYS A 103 2.04 23.88 22.11
CA LYS A 103 0.73 23.94 21.46
C LYS A 103 0.36 25.34 20.95
N GLU A 104 0.69 26.39 21.70
CA GLU A 104 0.39 27.77 21.32
C GLU A 104 1.23 28.21 20.12
N VAL A 105 2.50 27.76 20.06
CA VAL A 105 3.38 28.00 18.91
C VAL A 105 2.91 27.20 17.68
N MET A 106 2.46 25.96 17.86
CA MET A 106 1.92 25.14 16.76
C MET A 106 0.64 25.76 16.17
N GLU A 107 -0.25 26.28 17.02
CA GLU A 107 -1.47 26.98 16.61
C GLU A 107 -1.16 28.28 15.85
N GLU A 108 -0.20 29.08 16.33
CA GLU A 108 0.29 30.28 15.62
C GLU A 108 0.87 29.95 14.23
N LEU A 109 1.55 28.80 14.11
CA LEU A 109 2.15 28.33 12.86
C LEU A 109 1.15 27.59 11.95
N GLY A 110 -0.12 27.44 12.37
CA GLY A 110 -1.14 26.72 11.61
C GLY A 110 -0.89 25.21 11.49
N ILE A 111 -0.09 24.64 12.39
CA ILE A 111 0.16 23.20 12.48
C ILE A 111 -0.95 22.60 13.38
N ASP A 112 -2.12 22.41 12.79
CA ASP A 112 -3.22 21.76 13.50
C ASP A 112 -2.98 20.24 13.50
N GLU A 113 -2.91 19.62 14.68
CA GLU A 113 -2.56 18.20 14.82
C GLU A 113 -3.73 17.26 14.46
N ALA A 114 -4.84 17.79 13.93
CA ALA A 114 -6.02 17.01 13.59
C ALA A 114 -6.77 17.55 12.36
N SER A 115 -6.65 16.84 11.23
CA SER A 115 -7.71 16.65 10.23
C SER A 115 -7.42 15.38 9.45
#